data_AF-A0A0S2DMU2-F1
#
_entry.id   AF-A0A0S2DMU2-F1
#
_cell.length_a   1.000
_cell.length_b   1.000
_cell.length_c   1.000
_cell.angle_alpha   90.00
_cell.angle_beta   90.00
_cell.angle_gamma   90.00
#
_symmetry.space_group_name_H-M   'P 1'
#
loop_
_entity.id
_entity.type
_entity.pdbx_description
1 polymer ?
#
loop_
_entity_poly.entity_id
_entity_poly.type
_entity_poly.pdbx_seq_one_letter_code
_entity_poly.pdbx_strand_id
1 'polypeptide(L)'
;MSKFTLLKHAALVTALSLGCGCASAARPGTGKAPEPAAPEEDCLVVGDTQTRELCFSRKPEAEIEECERMRPFACKPYRDMHRLDRELAALTRDLSARAQKRYAAYAEDDAAYLGDLSAYIDASGEAWAASRDADCLLEPFAQGMSRREAGGLTEACRVERTQARIARLKEIVSTFK
;
A
#
# COMPACT_ATOMS: atom_id res chain seq x y z
N MET A 1 -14.93 -20.12 -27.48
CA MET A 1 -14.02 -20.48 -28.60
C MET A 1 -13.95 -19.28 -29.54
N SER A 2 -12.80 -18.60 -29.61
CA SER A 2 -12.41 -17.84 -30.80
C SER A 2 -10.91 -17.56 -30.71
N LYS A 3 -10.20 -18.14 -31.67
CA LYS A 3 -8.76 -18.03 -31.88
C LYS A 3 -8.49 -16.73 -32.64
N PHE A 4 -7.49 -15.97 -32.24
CA PHE A 4 -6.77 -15.10 -33.16
C PHE A 4 -5.27 -15.30 -32.98
N THR A 5 -4.72 -15.98 -33.97
CA THR A 5 -3.30 -16.17 -34.24
C THR A 5 -2.80 -15.00 -35.09
N LEU A 6 -1.46 -14.87 -35.16
CA LEU A 6 -0.64 -14.02 -36.06
C LEU A 6 -0.31 -12.62 -35.50
N LEU A 7 0.90 -12.06 -35.64
CA LEU A 7 1.99 -12.30 -36.58
C LEU A 7 3.38 -12.21 -35.89
N LYS A 8 4.29 -13.07 -36.37
CA LYS A 8 5.74 -12.96 -36.20
C LYS A 8 6.27 -11.75 -36.99
N HIS A 9 7.13 -10.94 -36.40
CA HIS A 9 8.05 -10.07 -37.14
C HIS A 9 9.48 -10.34 -36.69
N ALA A 10 10.23 -10.91 -37.62
CA ALA A 10 11.66 -11.01 -37.59
C ALA A 10 12.27 -9.61 -37.81
N ALA A 11 13.33 -9.28 -37.08
CA ALA A 11 14.26 -8.24 -37.47
C ALA A 11 15.68 -8.73 -37.16
N LEU A 12 16.32 -9.21 -38.22
CA LEU A 12 17.73 -9.53 -38.30
C LEU A 12 18.47 -8.20 -38.56
N VAL A 13 19.37 -7.78 -37.69
CA VAL A 13 20.30 -6.68 -37.99
C VAL A 13 21.72 -7.17 -37.74
N THR A 14 22.38 -7.47 -38.84
CA THR A 14 23.82 -7.73 -38.94
C THR A 14 24.51 -6.39 -39.19
N ALA A 15 25.47 -6.02 -38.35
CA ALA A 15 26.41 -4.95 -38.66
C ALA A 15 27.80 -5.33 -38.11
N LEU A 16 28.65 -5.84 -39.02
CA LEU A 16 30.10 -5.86 -38.84
C LEU A 16 30.64 -4.44 -39.03
N SER A 17 31.57 -4.02 -38.18
CA SER A 17 32.51 -2.94 -38.47
C SER A 17 33.82 -3.23 -37.74
N LEU A 18 34.87 -3.50 -38.51
CA LEU A 18 36.24 -3.62 -38.05
C LEU A 18 36.86 -2.24 -37.76
N GLY A 19 37.74 -2.23 -36.77
CA GLY A 19 38.96 -1.40 -36.76
C GLY A 19 38.92 -0.18 -35.85
N CYS A 20 39.73 -0.17 -34.78
CA CYS A 20 41.09 0.38 -34.80
C CYS A 20 41.68 0.25 -33.40
N GLY A 21 42.86 -0.35 -33.29
CA GLY A 21 43.62 -0.40 -32.05
C GLY A 21 44.40 0.90 -31.85
N CYS A 22 44.22 1.54 -30.69
CA CYS A 22 45.25 2.34 -30.07
C CYS A 22 45.31 1.93 -28.59
N ALA A 23 46.37 1.22 -28.24
CA ALA A 23 46.76 1.01 -26.86
C ALA A 23 47.20 2.36 -26.26
N SER A 24 46.62 2.74 -25.14
CA SER A 24 47.22 3.70 -24.22
C SER A 24 47.12 3.13 -22.82
N ALA A 25 48.28 2.78 -22.28
CA ALA A 25 48.45 2.40 -20.89
C ALA A 25 48.13 3.61 -20.00
N ALA A 26 47.14 3.45 -19.12
CA ALA A 26 46.93 4.33 -17.98
C ALA A 26 46.74 3.48 -16.72
N ARG A 27 47.55 3.82 -15.72
CA ARG A 27 47.80 3.25 -14.39
C ARG A 27 46.59 2.62 -13.66
N PRO A 28 46.79 1.60 -12.79
CA PRO A 28 45.75 1.10 -11.91
C PRO A 28 45.48 2.16 -10.83
N GLY A 29 44.46 2.98 -11.05
CA GLY A 29 43.81 3.68 -9.96
C GLY A 29 43.00 2.66 -9.18
N THR A 30 43.46 2.31 -7.97
CA THR A 30 42.66 1.62 -6.94
C THR A 30 41.59 2.57 -6.39
N GLY A 31 40.74 3.08 -7.28
CA GLY A 31 39.45 3.64 -6.91
C GLY A 31 38.45 2.51 -6.98
N LYS A 32 37.99 2.01 -5.83
CA LYS A 32 36.84 1.12 -5.77
C LYS A 32 35.71 1.86 -6.49
N ALA A 33 35.33 1.38 -7.68
CA ALA A 33 34.17 1.90 -8.39
C ALA A 33 33.01 1.87 -7.39
N PRO A 34 32.23 2.96 -7.25
CA PRO A 34 31.05 2.92 -6.39
C PRO A 34 30.23 1.72 -6.84
N GLU A 35 29.99 0.82 -5.89
CA GLU A 35 29.09 -0.31 -6.07
C GLU A 35 27.80 0.25 -6.67
N PRO A 36 27.30 -0.29 -7.78
CA PRO A 36 26.07 0.22 -8.38
C PRO A 36 25.00 0.18 -7.29
N ALA A 37 24.49 1.36 -6.93
CA ALA A 37 23.38 1.46 -6.01
C ALA A 37 22.30 0.49 -6.50
N ALA A 38 21.81 -0.37 -5.60
CA ALA A 38 20.72 -1.28 -5.92
C ALA A 38 19.64 -0.49 -6.67
N PRO A 39 19.09 -1.03 -7.78
CA PRO A 39 18.14 -0.29 -8.60
C PRO A 39 17.04 0.25 -7.68
N GLU A 40 16.92 1.57 -7.65
CA GLU A 40 15.94 2.24 -6.81
C GLU A 40 14.56 1.80 -7.29
N GLU A 41 13.81 1.10 -6.43
CA GLU A 41 12.50 0.60 -6.78
C GLU A 41 11.53 1.78 -6.92
N ASP A 42 10.96 1.96 -8.13
CA ASP A 42 9.95 2.98 -8.39
C ASP A 42 8.61 2.54 -7.80
N CYS A 43 8.35 2.99 -6.57
CA CYS A 43 7.13 2.69 -5.83
C CYS A 43 5.84 3.19 -6.51
N LEU A 44 5.90 4.07 -7.52
CA LEU A 44 4.71 4.59 -8.20
C LEU A 44 4.12 3.60 -9.20
N VAL A 45 4.95 2.69 -9.73
CA VAL A 45 4.57 1.76 -10.82
C VAL A 45 4.63 0.29 -10.40
N VAL A 46 4.97 0.00 -9.15
CA VAL A 46 5.07 -1.37 -8.65
C VAL A 46 3.70 -1.97 -8.35
N GLY A 47 3.46 -3.19 -8.85
CA GLY A 47 2.40 -4.09 -8.38
C GLY A 47 1.00 -3.47 -8.20
N ASP A 48 0.30 -3.99 -7.19
CA ASP A 48 -1.03 -3.52 -6.79
C ASP A 48 -0.95 -2.46 -5.67
N THR A 49 -2.10 -2.04 -5.14
CA THR A 49 -2.17 -1.04 -4.06
C THR A 49 -1.40 -1.48 -2.81
N GLN A 50 -1.57 -2.72 -2.33
CA GLN A 50 -0.85 -3.21 -1.14
C GLN A 50 0.67 -3.23 -1.37
N THR A 51 1.11 -3.58 -2.58
CA THR A 51 2.52 -3.57 -2.95
C THR A 51 3.10 -2.16 -2.90
N ARG A 52 2.34 -1.16 -3.40
CA ARG A 52 2.74 0.26 -3.33
C ARG A 52 2.78 0.79 -1.90
N GLU A 53 1.77 0.48 -1.10
CA GLU A 53 1.74 0.81 0.33
C GLU A 53 2.98 0.29 1.06
N LEU A 54 3.32 -0.99 0.84
CA LEU A 54 4.53 -1.58 1.43
C LEU A 54 5.81 -0.91 0.92
N CYS A 55 5.90 -0.60 -0.38
CA CYS A 55 7.06 0.07 -0.97
C CYS A 55 7.27 1.45 -0.33
N PHE A 56 6.23 2.30 -0.33
CA PHE A 56 6.29 3.63 0.27
C PHE A 56 6.47 3.60 1.79
N SER A 57 6.06 2.54 2.48
CA SER A 57 6.30 2.39 3.92
C SER A 57 7.78 2.27 4.32
N ARG A 58 8.64 1.89 3.36
CA ARG A 58 10.08 1.70 3.57
C ARG A 58 10.90 2.94 3.18
N LYS A 59 10.26 3.93 2.54
CA LYS A 59 10.92 5.14 2.07
C LYS A 59 11.18 6.11 3.24
N PRO A 60 12.33 6.80 3.26
CA PRO A 60 12.61 7.85 4.24
C PRO A 60 11.57 8.99 4.20
N GLU A 61 11.36 9.66 5.33
CA GLU A 61 10.42 10.80 5.42
C GLU A 61 10.73 11.88 4.38
N ALA A 62 12.00 12.23 4.20
CA ALA A 62 12.43 13.26 3.27
C ALA A 62 12.05 12.95 1.80
N GLU A 63 12.16 11.67 1.39
CA GLU A 63 11.75 11.25 0.03
C GLU A 63 10.24 11.35 -0.16
N ILE A 64 9.47 11.06 0.89
CA ILE A 64 8.00 11.17 0.84
C ILE A 64 7.57 12.64 0.80
N GLU A 65 8.17 13.50 1.61
CA GLU A 65 7.92 14.94 1.61
C GLU A 65 8.26 15.57 0.26
N GLU A 66 9.39 15.19 -0.32
CA GLU A 66 9.79 15.63 -1.66
C GLU A 66 8.79 15.17 -2.72
N CYS A 67 8.39 13.90 -2.70
CA CYS A 67 7.38 13.40 -3.63
C CYS A 67 6.06 14.17 -3.51
N GLU A 68 5.54 14.38 -2.31
CA GLU A 68 4.26 15.06 -2.09
C GLU A 68 4.28 16.52 -2.54
N ARG A 69 5.42 17.19 -2.36
CA ARG A 69 5.61 18.56 -2.87
C ARG A 69 5.54 18.63 -4.39
N MET A 70 6.06 17.61 -5.09
CA MET A 70 6.07 17.55 -6.55
C MET A 70 4.75 17.00 -7.12
N ARG A 71 4.13 16.07 -6.40
CA ARG A 71 2.97 15.28 -6.82
C ARG A 71 2.06 15.06 -5.60
N PRO A 72 1.10 15.96 -5.36
CA PRO A 72 0.18 15.83 -4.24
C PRO A 72 -0.54 14.48 -4.26
N PHE A 73 -0.62 13.84 -3.09
CA PHE A 73 -1.28 12.56 -2.83
C PHE A 73 -0.68 11.33 -3.53
N ALA A 74 0.49 11.45 -4.17
CA ALA A 74 1.06 10.36 -4.95
C ALA A 74 1.85 9.33 -4.11
N CYS A 75 2.32 9.69 -2.92
CA CYS A 75 3.25 8.90 -2.13
C CYS A 75 2.82 8.74 -0.67
N LYS A 76 2.57 9.86 0.02
CA LYS A 76 2.21 9.88 1.44
C LYS A 76 0.95 9.07 1.75
N PRO A 77 -0.13 9.11 0.94
CA PRO A 77 -1.31 8.30 1.23
C PRO A 77 -1.02 6.80 1.28
N TYR A 78 -0.19 6.28 0.38
CA TYR A 78 0.20 4.86 0.40
C TYR A 78 1.01 4.49 1.65
N ARG A 79 1.98 5.33 2.04
CA ARG A 79 2.73 5.11 3.30
C ARG A 79 1.81 5.14 4.51
N ASP A 80 0.94 6.15 4.56
CA ASP A 80 0.05 6.37 5.68
C ASP A 80 -0.98 5.23 5.80
N MET A 81 -1.52 4.72 4.70
CA MET A 81 -2.38 3.54 4.68
C MET A 81 -1.68 2.31 5.27
N HIS A 82 -0.44 2.03 4.87
CA HIS A 82 0.31 0.90 5.45
C HIS A 82 0.46 1.01 6.99
N ARG A 83 0.69 2.23 7.49
CA ARG A 83 0.77 2.48 8.93
C ARG A 83 -0.60 2.30 9.60
N LEU A 84 -1.64 2.89 9.02
CA LEU A 84 -2.99 2.89 9.57
C LEU A 84 -3.60 1.49 9.58
N ASP A 85 -3.37 0.66 8.56
CA ASP A 85 -3.86 -0.72 8.55
C ASP A 85 -3.28 -1.56 9.69
N ARG A 86 -1.99 -1.35 10.02
CA ARG A 86 -1.36 -1.99 11.18
C ARG A 86 -1.95 -1.51 12.50
N GLU A 87 -2.19 -0.20 12.63
CA GLU A 87 -2.84 0.40 13.80
C GLU A 87 -4.27 -0.11 13.97
N LEU A 88 -5.04 -0.16 12.88
CA LEU A 88 -6.40 -0.67 12.86
C LEU A 88 -6.45 -2.14 13.26
N ALA A 89 -5.58 -2.98 12.68
CA ALA A 89 -5.50 -4.39 13.03
C ALA A 89 -5.10 -4.61 14.50
N ALA A 90 -4.21 -3.78 15.05
CA ALA A 90 -3.86 -3.83 16.46
C ALA A 90 -5.04 -3.46 17.37
N LEU A 91 -5.78 -2.40 17.02
CA LEU A 91 -6.99 -2.00 17.77
C LEU A 91 -8.10 -3.04 17.71
N THR A 92 -8.32 -3.68 16.56
CA THR A 92 -9.29 -4.76 16.44
C THR A 92 -8.94 -5.95 17.33
N ARG A 93 -7.65 -6.34 17.38
CA ARG A 93 -7.18 -7.40 18.30
C ARG A 93 -7.34 -7.01 19.76
N ASP A 94 -7.01 -5.78 20.15
CA ASP A 94 -7.20 -5.30 21.52
C ASP A 94 -8.69 -5.27 21.91
N LEU A 95 -9.55 -4.81 21.01
CA LEU A 95 -11.00 -4.83 21.22
C LEU A 95 -11.53 -6.25 21.43
N SER A 96 -11.14 -7.21 20.58
CA SER A 96 -11.54 -8.61 20.71
C SER A 96 -11.05 -9.21 22.02
N ALA A 97 -9.77 -8.99 22.39
CA ALA A 97 -9.21 -9.48 23.64
C ALA A 97 -9.91 -8.90 24.89
N ARG A 98 -10.23 -7.60 24.88
CA ARG A 98 -10.98 -6.95 25.96
C ARG A 98 -12.41 -7.46 26.05
N ALA A 99 -13.09 -7.65 24.92
CA ALA A 99 -14.43 -8.21 24.89
C ALA A 99 -14.43 -9.64 25.48
N GLN A 100 -13.51 -10.50 25.03
CA GLN A 100 -13.36 -11.86 25.57
C GLN A 100 -13.11 -11.85 27.08
N LYS A 101 -12.20 -11.00 27.57
CA LYS A 101 -11.94 -10.86 29.00
C LYS A 101 -13.16 -10.37 29.78
N ARG A 102 -13.85 -9.34 29.26
CA ARG A 102 -15.00 -8.71 29.92
C ARG A 102 -16.20 -9.65 30.05
N TYR A 103 -16.35 -10.54 29.09
CA TYR A 103 -17.46 -11.50 29.01
C TYR A 103 -17.03 -12.93 29.33
N ALA A 104 -15.85 -13.14 29.95
CA ALA A 104 -15.32 -14.47 30.25
C ALA A 104 -16.25 -15.34 31.11
N ALA A 105 -17.14 -14.73 31.91
CA ALA A 105 -18.15 -15.46 32.68
C ALA A 105 -19.12 -16.28 31.81
N TYR A 106 -19.30 -15.92 30.54
CA TYR A 106 -20.14 -16.68 29.60
C TYR A 106 -19.43 -17.92 29.04
N ALA A 107 -18.15 -18.15 29.35
CA ALA A 107 -17.41 -19.29 28.78
C ALA A 107 -17.99 -20.66 29.16
N GLU A 108 -18.65 -20.78 30.33
CA GLU A 108 -19.23 -22.03 30.81
C GLU A 108 -20.66 -22.24 30.31
N ASP A 109 -21.47 -21.18 30.31
CA ASP A 109 -22.92 -21.25 30.04
C ASP A 109 -23.30 -20.89 28.59
N ASP A 110 -22.46 -20.12 27.89
CA ASP A 110 -22.69 -19.67 26.51
C ASP A 110 -21.36 -19.38 25.78
N ALA A 111 -20.58 -20.45 25.53
CA ALA A 111 -19.32 -20.34 24.81
C ALA A 111 -19.50 -19.82 23.37
N ALA A 112 -20.68 -20.01 22.77
CA ALA A 112 -20.99 -19.51 21.43
C ALA A 112 -21.00 -17.99 21.39
N TYR A 113 -21.54 -17.33 22.41
CA TYR A 113 -21.55 -15.87 22.52
C TYR A 113 -20.15 -15.23 22.36
N LEU A 114 -19.12 -15.82 22.97
CA LEU A 114 -17.74 -15.30 22.86
C LEU A 114 -17.15 -15.49 21.45
N GLY A 115 -17.48 -16.60 20.80
CA GLY A 115 -17.11 -16.85 19.40
C GLY A 115 -17.79 -15.87 18.45
N ASP A 116 -19.09 -15.67 18.64
CA ASP A 116 -19.92 -14.77 17.84
C ASP A 116 -19.45 -13.32 17.97
N LEU A 117 -19.07 -12.86 19.17
CA LEU A 117 -18.51 -11.52 19.36
C LEU A 117 -17.26 -11.27 18.51
N SER A 118 -16.32 -12.23 18.48
CA SER A 118 -15.13 -12.10 17.64
C SER A 118 -15.49 -12.09 16.15
N ALA A 119 -16.38 -12.99 15.74
CA ALA A 119 -16.85 -13.08 14.35
C ALA A 119 -17.54 -11.77 13.90
N TYR A 120 -18.34 -11.14 14.77
CA TYR A 120 -18.99 -9.86 14.47
C TYR A 120 -18.01 -8.70 14.39
N ILE A 121 -16.95 -8.68 15.21
CA ILE A 121 -15.90 -7.68 15.12
C ILE A 121 -15.20 -7.77 13.77
N ASP A 122 -14.82 -8.99 13.35
CA ASP A 122 -14.13 -9.22 12.08
C ASP A 122 -15.03 -8.87 10.88
N ALA A 123 -16.26 -9.38 10.85
CA ALA A 123 -17.24 -9.09 9.81
C ALA A 123 -17.56 -7.59 9.71
N SER A 124 -17.66 -6.88 10.84
CA SER A 124 -17.85 -5.43 10.85
C SER A 124 -16.64 -4.70 10.24
N GLY A 125 -15.42 -5.19 10.51
CA GLY A 125 -14.19 -4.65 9.93
C GLY A 125 -14.15 -4.79 8.40
N GLU A 126 -14.45 -5.98 7.90
CA GLU A 126 -14.48 -6.27 6.46
C GLU A 126 -15.56 -5.45 5.73
N ALA A 127 -16.78 -5.41 6.28
CA ALA A 127 -17.88 -4.64 5.70
C ALA A 127 -17.56 -3.14 5.66
N TRP A 128 -16.94 -2.61 6.71
CA TRP A 128 -16.50 -1.22 6.74
C TRP A 128 -15.41 -0.94 5.69
N ALA A 129 -14.41 -1.81 5.54
CA ALA A 129 -13.34 -1.63 4.56
C ALA A 129 -13.88 -1.65 3.12
N ALA A 130 -14.81 -2.57 2.82
CA ALA A 130 -15.47 -2.63 1.52
C ALA A 130 -16.27 -1.36 1.23
N SER A 131 -17.04 -0.86 2.20
CA SER A 131 -17.78 0.41 2.07
C SER A 131 -16.84 1.61 1.89
N ARG A 132 -15.75 1.69 2.65
CA ARG A 132 -14.72 2.73 2.51
C ARG A 132 -14.16 2.75 1.10
N ASP A 133 -13.77 1.59 0.59
CA ASP A 133 -13.12 1.49 -0.71
C ASP A 133 -14.08 1.84 -1.85
N ALA A 134 -15.35 1.45 -1.74
CA ALA A 134 -16.39 1.83 -2.69
C ALA A 134 -16.62 3.36 -2.69
N ASP A 135 -16.76 3.98 -1.51
CA ASP A 135 -16.92 5.42 -1.37
C ASP A 135 -15.72 6.18 -1.95
N CYS A 136 -14.50 5.76 -1.61
CA CYS A 136 -13.29 6.47 -2.04
C CYS A 136 -13.02 6.35 -3.54
N LEU A 137 -13.53 5.31 -4.21
CA LEU A 137 -13.50 5.20 -5.67
C LEU A 137 -14.42 6.22 -6.36
N LEU A 138 -15.37 6.81 -5.63
CA LEU A 138 -16.26 7.87 -6.12
C LEU A 138 -15.68 9.27 -5.88
N GLU A 139 -14.61 9.41 -5.08
CA GLU A 139 -14.04 10.72 -4.73
C GLU A 139 -13.65 11.56 -5.97
N PRO A 140 -12.95 11.02 -6.99
CA PRO A 140 -12.71 11.78 -8.22
C PRO A 140 -13.98 12.34 -8.85
N PHE A 141 -15.04 11.53 -8.90
CA PHE A 141 -16.31 11.92 -9.49
C PHE A 141 -17.01 13.02 -8.67
N ALA A 142 -16.97 12.93 -7.33
CA ALA A 142 -17.52 13.96 -6.45
C ALA A 142 -16.85 15.33 -6.66
N GLN A 143 -15.58 15.34 -7.06
CA GLN A 143 -14.82 16.54 -7.39
C GLN A 143 -14.95 16.99 -8.85
N GLY A 144 -15.83 16.35 -9.64
CA GLY A 144 -16.00 16.66 -11.07
C GLY A 144 -14.84 16.23 -11.96
N MET A 145 -13.96 15.35 -11.48
CA MET A 145 -12.78 14.85 -12.18
C MET A 145 -12.98 13.41 -12.68
N SER A 146 -12.36 13.08 -13.81
CA SER A 146 -12.19 11.68 -14.19
C SER A 146 -11.17 10.99 -13.29
N ARG A 147 -11.25 9.66 -13.20
CA ARG A 147 -10.27 8.85 -12.46
C ARG A 147 -8.83 9.04 -12.94
N ARG A 148 -8.62 9.51 -14.18
CA ARG A 148 -7.29 9.76 -14.75
C ARG A 148 -6.72 11.12 -14.35
N GLU A 149 -7.58 12.09 -14.05
CA GLU A 149 -7.18 13.46 -13.66
C GLU A 149 -6.89 13.58 -12.16
N ALA A 150 -7.43 12.66 -11.36
CA ALA A 150 -7.37 12.68 -9.90
C ALA A 150 -6.49 11.56 -9.32
N GLY A 151 -5.28 11.39 -9.85
CA GLY A 151 -4.33 10.41 -9.32
C GLY A 151 -4.05 10.68 -7.84
N GLY A 152 -4.35 9.71 -6.97
CA GLY A 152 -4.10 9.80 -5.52
C GLY A 152 -5.28 10.25 -4.65
N LEU A 153 -6.38 10.79 -5.22
CA LEU A 153 -7.53 11.20 -4.40
C LEU A 153 -8.25 10.01 -3.74
N THR A 154 -8.28 8.86 -4.43
CA THR A 154 -8.87 7.63 -3.86
C THR A 154 -8.11 7.21 -2.60
N GLU A 155 -6.79 7.23 -2.67
CA GLU A 155 -5.91 6.85 -1.57
C GLU A 155 -5.92 7.88 -0.43
N ALA A 156 -5.96 9.17 -0.74
CA ALA A 156 -6.14 10.23 0.25
C ALA A 156 -7.46 10.04 1.03
N CYS A 157 -8.58 9.79 0.32
CA CYS A 157 -9.85 9.46 0.97
C CYS A 157 -9.74 8.23 1.88
N ARG A 158 -9.05 7.16 1.45
CA ARG A 158 -8.86 5.95 2.26
C ARG A 158 -8.14 6.28 3.57
N VAL A 159 -7.11 7.13 3.53
CA VAL A 159 -6.39 7.58 4.73
C VAL A 159 -7.33 8.29 5.69
N GLU A 160 -8.08 9.29 5.22
CA GLU A 160 -8.99 10.08 6.06
C GLU A 160 -10.07 9.20 6.71
N ARG A 161 -10.73 8.34 5.92
CA ARG A 161 -11.75 7.42 6.41
C ARG A 161 -11.18 6.44 7.44
N THR A 162 -9.96 5.95 7.22
CA THR A 162 -9.31 5.00 8.13
C THR A 162 -8.89 5.66 9.44
N GLN A 163 -8.39 6.91 9.40
CA GLN A 163 -8.13 7.70 10.61
C GLN A 163 -9.40 7.90 11.43
N ALA A 164 -10.52 8.23 10.79
CA ALA A 164 -11.81 8.39 11.47
C ALA A 164 -12.28 7.08 12.13
N ARG A 165 -12.12 5.94 11.44
CA ARG A 165 -12.44 4.62 12.02
C ARG A 165 -11.57 4.29 13.22
N ILE A 166 -10.27 4.56 13.14
CA ILE A 166 -9.32 4.37 14.25
C ILE A 166 -9.72 5.22 15.45
N ALA A 167 -10.06 6.49 15.25
CA ALA A 167 -10.53 7.37 16.32
C ALA A 167 -11.77 6.78 17.04
N ARG A 168 -12.77 6.37 16.26
CA ARG A 168 -13.97 5.70 16.79
C ARG A 168 -13.66 4.41 17.55
N LEU A 169 -12.75 3.57 17.03
CA LEU A 169 -12.39 2.32 17.71
C LEU A 169 -11.63 2.56 19.02
N LYS A 170 -10.77 3.59 19.08
CA LYS A 170 -10.11 4.01 20.33
C LYS A 170 -11.13 4.42 21.39
N GLU A 171 -12.17 5.16 21.00
CA GLU A 171 -13.27 5.51 21.91
C GLU A 171 -13.97 4.25 22.43
N ILE A 172 -14.34 3.31 21.55
CA ILE A 172 -14.99 2.05 21.95
C ILE A 172 -14.07 1.27 22.89
N VAL A 173 -12.81 1.06 22.55
CA VAL A 173 -11.83 0.35 23.38
C VAL A 173 -11.70 0.99 24.77
N SER A 174 -11.74 2.32 24.86
CA SER A 174 -11.68 3.04 26.14
C SER A 174 -12.88 2.79 27.06
N THR A 175 -14.02 2.37 26.52
CA THR A 175 -15.20 2.00 27.32
C THR A 175 -15.03 0.63 28.00
N PHE A 176 -14.16 -0.23 27.48
CA PHE A 176 -13.77 -1.49 28.11
C PHE A 176 -12.68 -1.22 29.17
N LYS A 177 -13.13 -0.83 30.36
CA LYS A 177 -12.29 -0.69 31.57
C LYS A 177 -11.88 -2.05 32.12
#